data_AF-A0A932GPF0-F1
#
_entry.id   AF-A0A932GPF0-F1
#
_cell.length_a   1.000
_cell.length_b   1.000
_cell.length_c   1.000
_cell.angle_alpha   90.00
_cell.angle_beta   90.00
_cell.angle_gamma   90.00
#
_symmetry.space_group_name_H-M   'P 1'
#
loop_
_entity.id
_entity.type
_entity.pdbx_description
1 polymer ?
#
loop_
_entity_poly.entity_id
_entity_poly.type
_entity_poly.pdbx_seq_one_letter_code
_entity_poly.pdbx_strand_id
1 'polypeptide(L)'
;MAEEFGGPSLRDSEPAKWAVQFTGYLTLTEVRARSGKPAAFPAFDVRWADERHEGTCLGFLRDWLRNASYKEDFKRLSRQAEETYNLSSWAAGLSEPTDAESSLKVELIHERGMIAKIDGLKSVQDLKESIEEQGSLIDRMESHFWSEEGEVAVWRALSTAGKIFKQLDLAMHELKEAGTAEHLVQRYREDWWRMDRFYRGYRRDHDGVDRIARVSEQVRSVYREYLLALNEKFVDLLTRGKGRPVLEGIPPQADFWNRAVSKKKKKRAVFFVDALRYELAKELEENLKREFPEAVISLGALQGAFPSLTDIGMAALLPSEPLSLSVSSGQWDVRSGKKSGNL
;
A
#
# COMPACT_ATOMS: atom_id res chain seq x y z
N MET A 1 10.20 2.07 40.97
CA MET A 1 8.90 2.56 40.43
C MET A 1 8.60 4.01 40.83
N ALA A 2 8.10 4.37 42.02
CA ALA A 2 7.80 5.78 42.33
C ALA A 2 9.05 6.70 42.31
N GLU A 3 10.16 6.27 42.90
CA GLU A 3 11.45 6.99 42.84
C GLU A 3 12.11 6.99 41.46
N GLU A 4 11.72 6.07 40.58
CA GLU A 4 12.36 5.87 39.27
C GLU A 4 11.69 6.68 38.17
N PHE A 5 10.36 6.84 38.27
CA PHE A 5 9.54 7.52 37.26
C PHE A 5 8.97 8.85 37.75
N GLY A 6 9.06 9.19 39.04
CA GLY A 6 8.57 10.45 39.60
C GLY A 6 7.04 10.64 39.54
N GLY A 7 6.28 9.57 39.26
CA GLY A 7 4.85 9.60 38.98
C GLY A 7 3.95 9.09 40.12
N PRO A 8 2.69 8.72 39.80
CA PRO A 8 1.74 8.19 40.77
C PRO A 8 2.32 7.06 41.62
N SER A 9 2.09 7.11 42.93
CA SER A 9 2.57 6.09 43.87
C SER A 9 1.63 4.88 43.88
N LEU A 10 2.19 3.70 43.59
CA LEU A 10 1.46 2.43 43.64
C LEU A 10 0.93 2.11 45.05
N ARG A 11 1.55 2.66 46.10
CA ARG A 11 1.14 2.41 47.50
C ARG A 11 -0.18 3.10 47.84
N ASP A 12 -0.57 4.11 47.07
CA ASP A 12 -1.68 5.00 47.37
C ASP A 12 -2.92 4.70 46.50
N SER A 13 -2.92 3.60 45.74
CA SER A 13 -4.00 3.25 44.81
C SER A 13 -4.12 1.74 44.55
N GLU A 14 -5.32 1.29 44.21
CA GLU A 14 -5.51 -0.06 43.70
C GLU A 14 -4.69 -0.30 42.42
N PRO A 15 -4.08 -1.50 42.22
CA PRO A 15 -3.16 -1.73 41.10
C PRO A 15 -3.73 -1.40 39.71
N ALA A 16 -5.01 -1.70 39.47
CA ALA A 16 -5.66 -1.42 38.20
C ALA A 16 -5.83 0.09 37.97
N LYS A 17 -6.24 0.84 39.01
CA LYS A 17 -6.37 2.29 38.96
C LYS A 17 -5.01 2.96 38.77
N TRP A 18 -4.01 2.48 39.49
CA TRP A 18 -2.63 2.96 39.36
C TRP A 18 -2.11 2.76 37.93
N ALA A 19 -2.36 1.60 37.32
CA ALA A 19 -1.90 1.33 35.95
C ALA A 19 -2.49 2.34 34.95
N VAL A 20 -3.77 2.67 35.06
CA VAL A 20 -4.41 3.69 34.21
C VAL A 20 -3.82 5.07 34.45
N GLN A 21 -3.65 5.47 35.71
CA GLN A 21 -3.04 6.76 36.08
C GLN A 21 -1.59 6.86 35.61
N PHE A 22 -0.82 5.78 35.73
CA PHE A 22 0.57 5.73 35.29
C PHE A 22 0.68 5.79 33.76
N THR A 23 -0.19 5.08 33.03
CA THR A 23 -0.28 5.23 31.56
C THR A 23 -0.63 6.66 31.17
N GLY A 24 -1.61 7.28 31.84
CA GLY A 24 -1.95 8.69 31.63
C GLY A 24 -0.77 9.63 31.88
N TYR A 25 -0.04 9.43 32.98
CA TYR A 25 1.18 10.17 33.30
C TYR A 25 2.27 10.05 32.21
N LEU A 26 2.49 8.83 31.69
CA LEU A 26 3.44 8.59 30.61
C LEU A 26 3.00 9.28 29.31
N THR A 27 1.72 9.17 28.94
CA THR A 27 1.16 9.82 27.75
C THR A 27 1.24 11.34 27.85
N LEU A 28 0.88 11.93 28.99
CA LEU A 28 1.00 13.38 29.19
C LEU A 28 2.46 13.85 29.11
N THR A 29 3.38 13.06 29.66
CA THR A 29 4.82 13.33 29.59
C THR A 29 5.31 13.36 28.15
N GLU A 30 4.96 12.33 27.38
CA GLU A 30 5.37 12.21 25.98
C GLU A 30 4.76 13.29 25.11
N VAL A 31 3.44 13.49 25.16
CA VAL A 31 2.78 14.50 24.35
C VAL A 31 3.30 15.90 24.66
N ARG A 32 3.53 16.22 25.94
CA ARG A 32 4.10 17.52 26.32
C ARG A 32 5.52 17.70 25.80
N ALA A 33 6.38 16.71 25.99
CA ALA A 33 7.78 16.76 25.55
C ALA A 33 7.89 16.90 24.02
N ARG A 34 7.12 16.08 23.28
CA ARG A 34 7.09 16.07 21.81
C ARG A 34 6.44 17.29 21.17
N SER A 35 5.70 18.06 21.96
CA SER A 35 5.06 19.32 21.52
C SER A 35 5.86 20.57 21.91
N GLY A 36 7.11 20.43 22.34
CA GLY A 36 7.97 21.55 22.71
C GLY A 36 7.63 22.18 24.07
N LYS A 37 6.97 21.44 24.97
CA LYS A 37 6.65 21.84 26.35
C LYS A 37 5.90 23.18 26.44
N PRO A 38 4.76 23.35 25.72
CA PRO A 38 4.08 24.63 25.65
C PRO A 38 3.53 25.05 27.02
N ALA A 39 3.55 26.36 27.28
CA ALA A 39 3.01 26.91 28.54
C ALA A 39 1.49 26.64 28.70
N ALA A 40 0.77 26.56 27.58
CA ALA A 40 -0.67 26.26 27.53
C ALA A 40 -1.00 24.76 27.55
N PHE A 41 -0.05 23.88 27.91
CA PHE A 41 -0.32 22.44 28.00
C PHE A 41 -1.33 22.14 29.14
N PRO A 42 -2.37 21.31 28.92
CA PRO A 42 -3.39 21.04 29.92
C PRO A 42 -2.84 20.42 31.19
N ALA A 43 -3.24 20.93 32.35
CA ALA A 43 -2.88 20.38 33.65
C ALA A 43 -3.96 19.43 34.16
N PHE A 44 -3.54 18.21 34.51
CA PHE A 44 -4.38 17.18 35.13
C PHE A 44 -3.83 16.82 36.52
N ASP A 45 -4.58 16.00 37.26
CA ASP A 45 -4.22 15.57 38.63
C ASP A 45 -2.90 14.78 38.68
N VAL A 46 -2.68 13.85 37.75
CA VAL A 46 -1.45 13.03 37.66
C VAL A 46 -0.23 13.78 37.13
N ARG A 47 -0.43 14.96 36.54
CA ARG A 47 0.61 15.79 35.90
C ARG A 47 1.46 14.99 34.87
N TRP A 48 2.69 15.43 34.64
CA TRP A 48 3.70 14.85 33.76
C TRP A 48 5.05 14.85 34.47
N ALA A 49 6.02 14.11 33.93
CA ALA A 49 7.33 13.97 34.54
C ALA A 49 8.12 15.28 34.61
N ASP A 50 8.85 15.46 35.72
CA ASP A 50 9.85 16.51 35.82
C ASP A 50 11.10 16.20 34.96
N GLU A 51 12.02 17.15 34.87
CA GLU A 51 13.23 17.03 34.06
C GLU A 51 14.12 15.85 34.45
N ARG A 52 14.06 15.38 35.70
CA ARG A 52 14.88 14.26 36.18
C ARG A 52 14.34 12.92 35.70
N HIS A 53 13.02 12.80 35.57
CA HIS A 53 12.37 11.53 35.24
C HIS A 53 11.85 11.45 33.80
N GLU A 54 11.78 12.57 33.07
CA GLU A 54 11.26 12.63 31.69
C GLU A 54 11.94 11.59 30.77
N GLY A 55 13.27 11.55 30.75
CA GLY A 55 14.02 10.61 29.91
C GLY A 55 13.69 9.13 30.20
N THR A 56 13.59 8.77 31.48
CA THR A 56 13.23 7.41 31.92
C THR A 56 11.80 7.04 31.51
N CYS A 57 10.86 7.97 31.66
CA CYS A 57 9.46 7.79 31.27
C CYS A 57 9.33 7.58 29.76
N LEU A 58 9.99 8.42 28.95
CA LEU A 58 9.98 8.31 27.49
C LEU A 58 10.63 7.01 27.00
N GLY A 59 11.74 6.60 27.62
CA GLY A 59 12.41 5.34 27.32
C GLY A 59 11.49 4.14 27.58
N PHE A 60 10.89 4.09 28.77
CA PHE A 60 9.96 3.02 29.15
C PHE A 60 8.73 2.97 28.23
N LEU A 61 8.12 4.12 27.94
CA LEU A 61 6.95 4.19 27.06
C LEU A 61 7.28 3.69 25.66
N ARG A 62 8.38 4.14 25.06
CA ARG A 62 8.84 3.67 23.75
C ARG A 62 9.06 2.16 23.73
N ASP A 63 9.68 1.62 24.77
CA ASP A 63 9.95 0.18 24.86
C ASP A 63 8.63 -0.60 25.03
N TRP A 64 7.64 -0.04 25.73
CA TRP A 64 6.30 -0.62 25.86
C TRP A 64 5.55 -0.63 24.52
N LEU A 65 5.53 0.49 23.79
CA LEU A 65 4.90 0.59 22.47
C LEU A 65 5.45 -0.42 21.47
N ARG A 66 6.76 -0.69 21.54
CA ARG A 66 7.46 -1.62 20.64
C ARG A 66 7.42 -3.08 21.09
N ASN A 67 6.88 -3.36 22.27
CA ASN A 67 6.84 -4.72 22.80
C ASN A 67 5.59 -5.46 22.34
N ALA A 68 5.78 -6.41 21.41
CA ALA A 68 4.69 -7.23 20.87
C ALA A 68 3.89 -8.01 21.93
N SER A 69 4.49 -8.33 23.08
CA SER A 69 3.80 -9.05 24.16
C SER A 69 2.90 -8.16 25.01
N TYR A 70 3.20 -6.86 25.11
CA TYR A 70 2.54 -5.94 26.05
C TYR A 70 1.81 -4.78 25.37
N LYS A 71 1.87 -4.66 24.03
CA LYS A 71 1.20 -3.59 23.29
C LYS A 71 -0.33 -3.60 23.45
N GLU A 72 -0.95 -4.77 23.61
CA GLU A 72 -2.41 -4.85 23.83
C GLU A 72 -2.82 -4.30 25.20
N ASP A 73 -1.98 -4.52 26.23
CA ASP A 73 -2.19 -3.90 27.54
C ASP A 73 -2.03 -2.39 27.48
N PHE A 74 -1.05 -1.89 26.72
CA PHE A 74 -0.92 -0.47 26.46
C PHE A 74 -2.17 0.09 25.78
N LYS A 75 -2.64 -0.52 24.69
CA LYS A 75 -3.84 -0.08 23.96
C LYS A 75 -5.06 0.02 24.87
N ARG A 76 -5.26 -0.98 25.75
CA ARG A 76 -6.34 -1.00 26.73
C ARG A 76 -6.20 0.11 27.78
N LEU A 77 -5.02 0.24 28.41
CA LEU A 77 -4.79 1.23 29.46
C LEU A 77 -4.79 2.66 28.92
N SER A 78 -4.25 2.89 27.73
CA SER A 78 -4.23 4.20 27.07
C SER A 78 -5.66 4.69 26.81
N ARG A 79 -6.55 3.82 26.28
CA ARG A 79 -7.97 4.16 26.10
C ARG A 79 -8.66 4.56 27.40
N GLN A 80 -8.43 3.81 28.48
CA GLN A 80 -8.99 4.13 29.81
C GLN A 80 -8.41 5.43 30.36
N ALA A 81 -7.10 5.65 30.20
CA ALA A 81 -6.44 6.86 30.66
C ALA A 81 -6.99 8.10 29.93
N GLU A 82 -7.17 8.00 28.60
CA GLU A 82 -7.69 9.08 27.77
C GLU A 82 -9.15 9.45 28.03
N GLU A 83 -9.95 8.62 28.74
CA GLU A 83 -11.27 9.02 29.23
C GLU A 83 -11.16 10.15 30.27
N THR A 84 -10.09 10.12 31.08
CA THR A 84 -9.84 11.12 32.13
C THR A 84 -8.89 12.22 31.64
N TYR A 85 -7.83 11.84 30.93
CA TYR A 85 -6.73 12.71 30.49
C TYR A 85 -6.86 13.05 29.00
N ASN A 86 -8.03 13.57 28.62
CA ASN A 86 -8.35 13.80 27.23
C ASN A 86 -7.66 15.07 26.67
N LEU A 87 -6.74 14.87 25.73
CA LEU A 87 -6.01 15.96 25.06
C LEU A 87 -6.63 16.45 23.75
N SER A 88 -7.78 15.91 23.31
CA SER A 88 -8.36 16.22 21.99
C SER A 88 -8.58 17.72 21.76
N SER A 89 -9.18 18.43 22.72
CA SER A 89 -9.48 19.87 22.58
C SER A 89 -8.20 20.71 22.46
N TRP A 90 -7.15 20.33 23.18
CA TRP A 90 -5.86 21.00 23.11
C TRP A 90 -5.15 20.69 21.79
N ALA A 91 -5.12 19.42 21.37
CA ALA A 91 -4.52 19.00 20.12
C ALA A 91 -5.18 19.68 18.90
N ALA A 92 -6.49 19.96 18.96
CA ALA A 92 -7.21 20.65 17.90
C ALA A 92 -6.81 22.13 17.74
N GLY A 93 -6.19 22.71 18.77
CA GLY A 93 -5.66 24.08 18.73
C GLY A 93 -4.20 24.17 18.28
N LEU A 94 -3.53 23.05 18.00
CA LEU A 94 -2.17 23.06 17.49
C LEU A 94 -2.16 23.51 16.03
N SER A 95 -1.18 24.35 15.67
CA SER A 95 -0.95 24.74 14.27
C SER A 95 -0.38 23.61 13.43
N GLU A 96 0.36 22.69 14.06
CA GLU A 96 1.02 21.56 13.42
C GLU A 96 0.87 20.29 14.29
N PRO A 97 0.78 19.10 13.69
CA PRO A 97 0.79 17.83 14.42
C PRO A 97 2.03 17.65 15.27
N THR A 98 1.86 17.10 16.48
CA THR A 98 2.97 16.73 17.35
C THR A 98 3.60 15.41 16.91
N ASP A 99 4.84 15.16 17.36
CA ASP A 99 5.58 13.91 17.17
C ASP A 99 5.26 12.87 18.26
N ALA A 100 4.13 13.03 18.96
CA ALA A 100 3.69 12.12 20.00
C ALA A 100 2.92 10.94 19.40
N GLU A 101 3.27 9.71 19.79
CA GLU A 101 2.68 8.48 19.27
C GLU A 101 1.84 7.72 20.33
N SER A 102 1.90 8.10 21.61
CA SER A 102 1.22 7.33 22.67
C SER A 102 -0.28 7.60 22.81
N SER A 103 -0.77 8.74 22.30
CA SER A 103 -2.17 9.16 22.43
C SER A 103 -2.95 8.96 21.14
N LEU A 104 -3.88 7.99 21.14
CA LEU A 104 -4.77 7.73 20.02
C LEU A 104 -5.64 8.96 19.74
N LYS A 105 -6.18 9.61 20.79
CA LYS A 105 -7.03 10.78 20.62
C LYS A 105 -6.31 11.97 20.01
N VAL A 106 -5.02 12.16 20.30
CA VAL A 106 -4.22 13.22 19.66
C VAL A 106 -3.99 12.90 18.19
N GLU A 107 -3.59 11.68 17.86
CA GLU A 107 -3.36 11.26 16.47
C GLU A 107 -4.64 11.35 15.62
N LEU A 108 -5.79 10.95 16.17
CA LEU A 108 -7.10 11.09 15.51
C LEU A 108 -7.50 12.56 15.26
N ILE A 109 -7.03 13.50 16.08
CA ILE A 109 -7.26 14.94 15.82
C ILE A 109 -6.38 15.42 14.67
N HIS A 110 -5.13 14.97 14.60
CA HIS A 110 -4.24 15.27 13.48
C HIS A 110 -4.74 14.68 12.16
N GLU A 111 -5.23 13.43 12.21
CA GLU A 111 -5.90 12.77 11.10
C GLU A 111 -7.08 13.62 10.59
N ARG A 112 -7.99 14.04 11.47
CA ARG A 112 -9.14 14.87 11.10
C ARG A 112 -8.73 16.20 10.48
N GLY A 113 -7.70 16.85 11.01
CA GLY A 113 -7.17 18.09 10.44
C GLY A 113 -6.64 17.88 9.02
N MET A 114 -5.89 16.79 8.79
CA MET A 114 -5.38 16.44 7.46
C MET A 114 -6.50 16.11 6.47
N ILE A 115 -7.49 15.32 6.89
CA ILE A 115 -8.66 15.01 6.05
C ILE A 115 -9.44 16.27 5.71
N ALA A 116 -9.69 17.17 6.68
CA ALA A 116 -10.38 18.43 6.42
C ALA A 116 -9.60 19.33 5.44
N LYS A 117 -8.27 19.36 5.53
CA LYS A 117 -7.41 20.06 4.56
C LYS A 117 -7.59 19.47 3.16
N ILE A 118 -7.53 18.15 3.03
CA ILE A 118 -7.69 17.42 1.77
C ILE A 118 -9.09 17.61 1.18
N ASP A 119 -10.13 17.59 2.02
CA ASP A 119 -11.51 17.82 1.61
C ASP A 119 -11.76 19.28 1.18
N GLY A 120 -10.91 20.22 1.61
CA GLY A 120 -10.93 21.60 1.15
C GLY A 120 -10.36 21.82 -0.26
N LEU A 121 -9.60 20.85 -0.79
CA LEU A 121 -8.94 20.97 -2.10
C LEU A 121 -9.97 20.94 -3.24
N LYS A 122 -9.65 21.44 -4.42
CA LYS A 122 -10.63 21.53 -5.53
C LYS A 122 -10.27 20.66 -6.72
N SER A 123 -9.00 20.35 -6.90
CA SER A 123 -8.51 19.55 -8.01
C SER A 123 -7.65 18.37 -7.56
N VAL A 124 -7.45 17.40 -8.45
CA VAL A 124 -6.46 16.32 -8.29
C VAL A 124 -5.05 16.91 -8.15
N GLN A 125 -4.76 17.99 -8.89
CA GLN A 125 -3.45 18.62 -8.87
C GLN A 125 -3.15 19.21 -7.50
N ASP A 126 -4.13 19.92 -6.90
CA ASP A 126 -4.01 20.45 -5.54
C ASP A 126 -3.76 19.32 -4.52
N LEU A 127 -4.40 18.15 -4.72
CA LEU A 127 -4.21 16.98 -3.87
C LEU A 127 -2.79 16.43 -3.98
N LYS A 128 -2.27 16.29 -5.20
CA LYS A 128 -0.89 15.83 -5.43
C LYS A 128 0.11 16.75 -4.76
N GLU A 129 -0.01 18.06 -4.99
CA GLU A 129 0.85 19.08 -4.39
C GLU A 129 0.76 19.06 -2.87
N SER A 130 -0.45 19.01 -2.30
CA SER A 130 -0.63 18.96 -0.85
C SER A 130 -0.05 17.69 -0.22
N ILE A 131 -0.11 16.52 -0.89
CA ILE A 131 0.51 15.29 -0.37
C ILE A 131 2.03 15.39 -0.46
N GLU A 132 2.57 15.93 -1.55
CA GLU A 132 4.01 16.11 -1.73
C GLU A 132 4.60 17.09 -0.71
N GLU A 133 3.97 18.26 -0.52
CA GLU A 133 4.36 19.25 0.48
C GLU A 133 4.36 18.70 1.91
N GLN A 134 3.43 17.79 2.20
CA GLN A 134 3.26 17.19 3.53
C GLN A 134 3.97 15.84 3.66
N GLY A 135 4.79 15.44 2.68
CA GLY A 135 5.39 14.10 2.62
C GLY A 135 6.14 13.72 3.91
N SER A 136 6.98 14.60 4.43
CA SER A 136 7.74 14.36 5.68
C SER A 136 6.84 14.17 6.91
N LEU A 137 5.70 14.88 6.96
CA LEU A 137 4.72 14.70 8.02
C LEU A 137 4.02 13.34 7.85
N ILE A 138 3.55 13.04 6.64
CA ILE A 138 2.84 11.79 6.33
C ILE A 138 3.72 10.57 6.65
N ASP A 139 4.98 10.57 6.21
CA ASP A 139 5.93 9.46 6.46
C ASP A 139 6.18 9.27 7.96
N ARG A 140 6.28 10.39 8.72
CA ARG A 140 6.45 10.35 10.17
C ARG A 140 5.22 9.77 10.86
N MET A 141 4.03 10.29 10.55
CA MET A 141 2.78 9.82 11.16
C MET A 141 2.47 8.37 10.76
N GLU A 142 2.79 7.94 9.52
CA GLU A 142 2.64 6.55 9.08
C GLU A 142 3.43 5.57 9.96
N SER A 143 4.57 6.01 10.50
CA SER A 143 5.44 5.22 11.37
C SER A 143 5.06 5.26 12.86
N HIS A 144 4.03 6.03 13.24
CA HIS A 144 3.57 6.09 14.63
C HIS A 144 2.82 4.82 15.03
N PHE A 145 2.85 4.54 16.34
CA PHE A 145 2.25 3.35 16.93
C PHE A 145 0.80 3.07 16.45
N TRP A 146 -0.12 4.03 16.52
CA TRP A 146 -1.53 3.75 16.16
C TRP A 146 -1.75 3.57 14.66
N SER A 147 -0.91 4.17 13.84
CA SER A 147 -0.86 3.95 12.39
C SER A 147 -0.33 2.56 12.05
N GLU A 148 0.74 2.10 12.70
CA GLU A 148 1.27 0.75 12.53
C GLU A 148 0.27 -0.32 12.97
N GLU A 149 -0.43 -0.07 14.07
CA GLU A 149 -1.48 -0.93 14.62
C GLU A 149 -2.79 -0.89 13.82
N GLY A 150 -2.91 -0.03 12.80
CA GLY A 150 -4.05 0.05 11.89
C GLY A 150 -5.27 0.80 12.43
N GLU A 151 -5.15 1.44 13.60
CA GLU A 151 -6.23 2.24 14.21
C GLU A 151 -6.35 3.61 13.54
N VAL A 152 -5.27 4.12 12.94
CA VAL A 152 -5.23 5.36 12.14
C VAL A 152 -4.71 5.06 10.73
N ALA A 153 -5.60 4.56 9.86
CA ALA A 153 -5.22 4.10 8.51
C ALA A 153 -4.90 5.21 7.50
N VAL A 154 -5.27 6.46 7.79
CA VAL A 154 -5.19 7.58 6.84
C VAL A 154 -3.77 7.86 6.39
N TRP A 155 -2.80 7.86 7.30
CA TRP A 155 -1.42 8.24 6.98
C TRP A 155 -0.78 7.27 5.98
N ARG A 156 -0.98 5.96 6.18
CA ARG A 156 -0.57 4.93 5.22
C ARG A 156 -1.26 5.08 3.86
N ALA A 157 -2.55 5.44 3.86
CA ALA A 157 -3.27 5.68 2.61
C ALA A 157 -2.72 6.90 1.86
N LEU A 158 -2.44 8.01 2.54
CA LEU A 158 -1.86 9.21 1.93
C LEU A 158 -0.45 8.95 1.40
N SER A 159 0.39 8.24 2.16
CA SER A 159 1.72 7.81 1.75
C SER A 159 1.66 6.96 0.48
N THR A 160 0.76 5.97 0.44
CA THR A 160 0.58 5.10 -0.72
C THR A 160 0.02 5.86 -1.93
N ALA A 161 -0.94 6.79 -1.71
CA ALA A 161 -1.47 7.65 -2.77
C ALA A 161 -0.39 8.54 -3.37
N GLY A 162 0.48 9.16 -2.54
CA GLY A 162 1.61 9.96 -3.01
C GLY A 162 2.58 9.15 -3.87
N LYS A 163 2.91 7.92 -3.45
CA LYS A 163 3.74 6.99 -4.24
C LYS A 163 3.10 6.68 -5.60
N ILE A 164 1.78 6.42 -5.63
CA ILE A 164 1.03 6.16 -6.87
C ILE A 164 1.06 7.39 -7.78
N PHE A 165 0.72 8.57 -7.28
CA PHE A 165 0.68 9.80 -8.09
C PHE A 165 2.03 10.11 -8.72
N LYS A 166 3.11 10.05 -7.93
CA LYS A 166 4.47 10.28 -8.42
C LYS A 166 4.85 9.31 -9.55
N GLN A 167 4.53 8.02 -9.38
CA GLN A 167 4.85 7.03 -10.41
C GLN A 167 4.01 7.20 -11.67
N LEU A 168 2.72 7.50 -11.54
CA LEU A 168 1.85 7.72 -12.69
C LEU A 168 2.26 8.96 -13.47
N ASP A 169 2.68 10.05 -12.81
CA ASP A 169 3.15 11.26 -13.49
C ASP A 169 4.43 11.01 -14.29
N LEU A 170 5.37 10.24 -13.72
CA LEU A 170 6.57 9.79 -14.44
C LEU A 170 6.22 8.90 -15.64
N ALA A 171 5.34 7.92 -15.45
CA ALA A 171 4.92 7.02 -16.52
C ALA A 171 4.17 7.76 -17.63
N MET A 172 3.33 8.75 -17.30
CA MET A 172 2.63 9.58 -18.27
C MET A 172 3.57 10.48 -19.07
N HIS A 173 4.69 10.92 -18.47
CA HIS A 173 5.75 11.62 -19.20
C HIS A 173 6.44 10.67 -20.20
N GLU A 174 6.93 9.52 -19.73
CA GLU A 174 7.60 8.51 -20.55
C GLU A 174 6.70 7.98 -21.69
N LEU A 175 5.40 7.84 -21.43
CA LEU A 175 4.40 7.38 -22.42
C LEU A 175 4.34 8.28 -23.67
N LYS A 176 4.59 9.60 -23.51
CA LYS A 176 4.60 10.54 -24.63
C LYS A 176 5.77 10.28 -25.59
N GLU A 177 6.91 9.86 -25.04
CA GLU A 177 8.16 9.62 -25.77
C GLU A 177 8.22 8.21 -26.39
N ALA A 178 7.33 7.31 -25.98
CA ALA A 178 7.29 5.95 -26.49
C ALA A 178 6.88 5.91 -27.99
N GLY A 179 7.79 5.38 -28.81
CA GLY A 179 7.64 5.29 -30.27
C GLY A 179 7.19 3.92 -30.80
N THR A 180 7.22 2.85 -30.00
CA THR A 180 6.84 1.49 -30.40
C THR A 180 6.09 0.75 -29.30
N ALA A 181 5.28 -0.24 -29.66
CA ALA A 181 4.53 -1.06 -28.70
C ALA A 181 5.49 -1.93 -27.85
N GLU A 182 6.58 -2.39 -28.45
CA GLU A 182 7.66 -3.13 -27.77
C GLU A 182 8.30 -2.30 -26.66
N HIS A 183 8.53 -0.99 -26.89
CA HIS A 183 9.05 -0.09 -25.88
C HIS A 183 8.08 0.01 -24.70
N LEU A 184 6.77 0.15 -24.94
CA LEU A 184 5.78 0.18 -23.86
C LEU A 184 5.81 -1.10 -23.00
N VAL A 185 5.90 -2.27 -23.63
CA VAL A 185 5.99 -3.52 -22.87
C VAL A 185 7.33 -3.65 -22.14
N GLN A 186 8.42 -3.14 -22.71
CA GLN A 186 9.71 -3.08 -22.02
C GLN A 186 9.61 -2.23 -20.75
N ARG A 187 9.06 -1.01 -20.82
CA ARG A 187 8.85 -0.16 -19.63
C ARG A 187 7.95 -0.84 -18.60
N TYR A 188 6.92 -1.55 -19.06
CA TYR A 188 6.09 -2.36 -18.17
C TYR A 188 6.82 -3.49 -17.48
N ARG A 189 7.77 -4.16 -18.16
CA ARG A 189 8.56 -5.24 -17.57
C ARG A 189 9.60 -4.77 -16.57
N GLU A 190 10.12 -3.55 -16.77
CA GLU A 190 11.14 -2.92 -15.95
C GLU A 190 10.53 -2.33 -14.68
N ASP A 191 9.65 -1.34 -14.83
CA ASP A 191 9.19 -0.52 -13.69
C ASP A 191 7.68 -0.31 -13.64
N TRP A 192 6.96 -0.20 -14.76
CA TRP A 192 5.55 0.21 -14.70
C TRP A 192 4.63 -0.82 -14.04
N TRP A 193 5.02 -2.10 -14.00
CA TRP A 193 4.31 -3.14 -13.24
C TRP A 193 4.13 -2.79 -11.75
N ARG A 194 5.03 -1.95 -11.18
CA ARG A 194 4.94 -1.51 -9.79
C ARG A 194 3.71 -0.64 -9.53
N MET A 195 3.25 0.12 -10.53
CA MET A 195 2.05 0.95 -10.39
C MET A 195 0.81 0.10 -10.18
N ASP A 196 0.66 -1.00 -10.93
CA ASP A 196 -0.42 -1.96 -10.74
C ASP A 196 -0.34 -2.64 -9.36
N ARG A 197 0.88 -2.94 -8.89
CA ARG A 197 1.08 -3.45 -7.53
C ARG A 197 0.64 -2.43 -6.47
N PHE A 198 1.07 -1.18 -6.56
CA PHE A 198 0.71 -0.14 -5.59
C PHE A 198 -0.79 0.15 -5.63
N TYR A 199 -1.38 0.27 -6.81
CA TYR A 199 -2.81 0.49 -6.96
C TYR A 199 -3.63 -0.68 -6.40
N ARG A 200 -3.25 -1.94 -6.70
CA ARG A 200 -3.91 -3.12 -6.11
C ARG A 200 -3.77 -3.14 -4.59
N GLY A 201 -2.58 -2.86 -4.08
CA GLY A 201 -2.32 -2.77 -2.63
C GLY A 201 -3.19 -1.72 -1.98
N TYR A 202 -3.24 -0.52 -2.56
CA TYR A 202 -4.10 0.57 -2.11
C TYR A 202 -5.57 0.15 -2.04
N ARG A 203 -6.10 -0.43 -3.13
CA ARG A 203 -7.49 -0.91 -3.19
C ARG A 203 -7.78 -1.92 -2.07
N ARG A 204 -6.90 -2.92 -1.92
CA ARG A 204 -7.02 -3.96 -0.88
C ARG A 204 -7.03 -3.38 0.53
N ASP A 205 -6.15 -2.41 0.80
CA ASP A 205 -5.88 -1.95 2.16
C ASP A 205 -6.77 -0.74 2.55
N HIS A 206 -7.37 -0.02 1.59
CA HIS A 206 -7.97 1.30 1.85
C HIS A 206 -9.36 1.55 1.26
N ASP A 207 -9.86 0.79 0.27
CA ASP A 207 -11.16 1.08 -0.37
C ASP A 207 -12.36 1.06 0.58
N GLY A 208 -12.25 0.38 1.72
CA GLY A 208 -13.32 0.27 2.73
C GLY A 208 -13.29 1.35 3.81
N VAL A 209 -12.38 2.33 3.72
CA VAL A 209 -12.21 3.36 4.76
C VAL A 209 -12.94 4.64 4.36
N ASP A 210 -14.12 4.85 4.93
CA ASP A 210 -15.01 5.98 4.59
C ASP A 210 -14.34 7.35 4.67
N ARG A 211 -13.47 7.56 5.67
CA ARG A 211 -12.77 8.85 5.90
C ARG A 211 -11.85 9.26 4.75
N ILE A 212 -11.39 8.31 3.94
CA ILE A 212 -10.51 8.55 2.77
C ILE A 212 -11.20 8.21 1.45
N ALA A 213 -12.53 8.10 1.45
CA ALA A 213 -13.30 7.80 0.24
C ALA A 213 -12.99 8.77 -0.91
N ARG A 214 -12.81 10.06 -0.58
CA ARG A 214 -12.43 11.09 -1.55
C ARG A 214 -11.05 10.85 -2.14
N VAL A 215 -10.03 10.63 -1.31
CA VAL A 215 -8.67 10.32 -1.78
C VAL A 215 -8.68 9.07 -2.64
N SER A 216 -9.41 8.05 -2.21
CA SER A 216 -9.56 6.79 -2.93
C SER A 216 -10.20 6.98 -4.31
N GLU A 217 -11.23 7.83 -4.42
CA GLU A 217 -11.81 8.18 -5.72
C GLU A 217 -10.79 8.90 -6.62
N GLN A 218 -9.99 9.82 -6.09
CA GLN A 218 -8.97 10.51 -6.89
C GLN A 218 -7.86 9.54 -7.35
N VAL A 219 -7.38 8.65 -6.48
CA VAL A 219 -6.42 7.60 -6.85
C VAL A 219 -6.99 6.73 -7.99
N ARG A 220 -8.27 6.34 -7.89
CA ARG A 220 -8.96 5.59 -8.95
C ARG A 220 -9.10 6.37 -10.25
N SER A 221 -9.42 7.66 -10.18
CA SER A 221 -9.53 8.50 -11.38
C SER A 221 -8.20 8.61 -12.10
N VAL A 222 -7.13 8.96 -11.39
CA VAL A 222 -5.79 9.14 -11.99
C VAL A 222 -5.27 7.83 -12.57
N TYR A 223 -5.46 6.71 -11.87
CA TYR A 223 -5.08 5.40 -12.38
C TYR A 223 -5.88 5.01 -13.64
N ARG A 224 -7.19 5.30 -13.66
CA ARG A 224 -8.05 5.06 -14.85
C ARG A 224 -7.61 5.92 -16.03
N GLU A 225 -7.29 7.19 -15.82
CA GLU A 225 -6.79 8.11 -16.85
C GLU A 225 -5.47 7.61 -17.45
N TYR A 226 -4.54 7.15 -16.61
CA TYR A 226 -3.31 6.48 -17.05
C TYR A 226 -3.60 5.25 -17.92
N LEU A 227 -4.48 4.35 -17.46
CA LEU A 227 -4.82 3.15 -18.22
C LEU A 227 -5.45 3.46 -19.57
N LEU A 228 -6.33 4.46 -19.65
CA LEU A 228 -6.94 4.89 -20.91
C LEU A 228 -5.86 5.42 -21.87
N ALA A 229 -5.00 6.33 -21.41
CA ALA A 229 -3.92 6.88 -22.23
C ALA A 229 -2.94 5.80 -22.70
N LEU A 230 -2.57 4.87 -21.82
CA LEU A 230 -1.70 3.74 -22.15
C LEU A 230 -2.33 2.85 -23.22
N ASN A 231 -3.61 2.48 -23.04
CA ASN A 231 -4.33 1.62 -23.98
C ASN A 231 -4.48 2.27 -25.35
N GLU A 232 -4.86 3.54 -25.41
CA GLU A 232 -4.99 4.30 -26.67
C GLU A 232 -3.66 4.33 -27.42
N LYS A 233 -2.56 4.68 -26.72
CA LYS A 233 -1.22 4.72 -27.29
C LYS A 233 -0.75 3.35 -27.76
N PHE A 234 -0.98 2.30 -26.95
CA PHE A 234 -0.58 0.94 -27.29
C PHE A 234 -1.30 0.43 -28.54
N VAL A 235 -2.62 0.65 -28.64
CA VAL A 235 -3.42 0.26 -29.81
C VAL A 235 -3.01 1.03 -31.07
N ASP A 236 -2.78 2.34 -30.96
CA ASP A 236 -2.27 3.15 -32.08
C ASP A 236 -0.92 2.64 -32.59
N LEU A 237 0.02 2.33 -31.69
CA LEU A 237 1.32 1.79 -32.06
C LEU A 237 1.24 0.39 -32.68
N LEU A 238 0.38 -0.49 -32.14
CA LEU A 238 0.15 -1.83 -32.71
C LEU A 238 -0.47 -1.78 -34.11
N THR A 239 -1.45 -0.90 -34.34
CA THR A 239 -2.15 -0.82 -35.63
C THR A 239 -1.31 -0.22 -36.74
N ARG A 240 -0.38 0.69 -36.42
CA ARG A 240 0.63 1.20 -37.37
C ARG A 240 1.59 0.11 -37.86
N GLY A 241 1.86 -0.89 -37.01
CA GLY A 241 2.74 -2.03 -37.30
C GLY A 241 2.14 -3.08 -38.23
N LYS A 242 1.61 -2.70 -39.41
CA LYS A 242 1.12 -3.60 -40.49
C LYS A 242 0.39 -4.88 -40.04
N GLY A 243 -0.39 -4.81 -38.96
CA GLY A 243 -1.21 -5.92 -38.48
C GLY A 243 -0.44 -7.16 -38.01
N ARG A 244 0.81 -7.06 -37.56
CA ARG A 244 1.48 -8.20 -36.91
C ARG A 244 1.09 -8.24 -35.43
N PRO A 245 0.32 -9.23 -34.97
CA PRO A 245 -0.04 -9.37 -33.56
C PRO A 245 1.11 -9.99 -32.75
N VAL A 246 2.37 -9.87 -33.19
CA VAL A 246 3.54 -10.44 -32.52
C VAL A 246 4.54 -9.31 -32.31
N LEU A 247 4.80 -9.02 -31.04
CA LEU A 247 5.74 -7.99 -30.62
C LEU A 247 7.15 -8.57 -30.60
N GLU A 248 8.10 -7.83 -31.19
CA GLU A 248 9.50 -8.26 -31.16
C GLU A 248 10.05 -8.27 -29.72
N GLY A 249 10.87 -9.27 -29.40
CA GLY A 249 11.46 -9.42 -28.06
C GLY A 249 10.53 -9.99 -26.99
N ILE A 250 9.25 -10.28 -27.32
CA ILE A 250 8.31 -10.94 -26.41
C ILE A 250 7.74 -12.20 -27.07
N PRO A 251 8.00 -13.37 -26.52
CA PRO A 251 7.53 -14.63 -27.07
C PRO A 251 6.00 -14.74 -26.94
N PRO A 252 5.28 -15.19 -27.98
CA PRO A 252 3.87 -15.55 -27.86
C PRO A 252 3.65 -16.64 -26.82
N GLN A 253 2.55 -16.57 -26.07
CA GLN A 253 2.20 -17.62 -25.11
C GLN A 253 1.98 -18.99 -25.79
N ALA A 254 1.57 -19.00 -27.06
CA ALA A 254 1.43 -20.22 -27.86
C ALA A 254 2.75 -20.99 -28.04
N ASP A 255 3.89 -20.31 -27.93
CA ASP A 255 5.22 -20.94 -28.03
C ASP A 255 5.74 -21.47 -26.68
N PHE A 256 4.93 -21.43 -25.61
CA PHE A 256 5.34 -21.84 -24.27
C PHE A 256 5.95 -23.25 -24.25
N TRP A 257 5.26 -24.26 -24.80
CA TRP A 257 5.73 -25.65 -24.75
C TRP A 257 7.04 -25.88 -25.50
N ASN A 258 7.22 -25.20 -26.64
CA ASN A 258 8.45 -25.26 -27.43
C ASN A 258 9.67 -24.72 -26.67
N ARG A 259 9.45 -23.75 -25.75
CA ARG A 259 10.51 -23.05 -25.03
C ARG A 259 10.75 -23.59 -23.63
N ALA A 260 9.68 -23.83 -22.87
CA ALA A 260 9.76 -24.22 -21.46
C ALA A 260 10.00 -25.73 -21.27
N VAL A 261 9.60 -26.55 -22.24
CA VAL A 261 9.65 -28.00 -22.09
C VAL A 261 10.81 -28.62 -22.86
N SER A 262 11.93 -28.79 -22.16
CA SER A 262 13.10 -29.51 -22.69
C SER A 262 12.73 -30.94 -23.12
N LYS A 263 13.28 -31.42 -24.25
CA LYS A 263 13.17 -32.81 -24.72
C LYS A 263 13.80 -33.86 -23.78
N LYS A 264 14.52 -33.44 -22.72
CA LYS A 264 15.14 -34.33 -21.73
C LYS A 264 14.10 -34.90 -20.77
N LYS A 265 14.19 -36.20 -20.47
CA LYS A 265 13.30 -36.96 -19.57
C LYS A 265 13.54 -36.65 -18.09
N LYS A 266 13.22 -35.43 -17.63
CA LYS A 266 13.07 -35.11 -16.20
C LYS A 266 11.59 -34.97 -15.86
N LYS A 267 11.17 -35.40 -14.67
CA LYS A 267 9.81 -35.15 -14.17
C LYS A 267 9.60 -33.64 -14.07
N ARG A 268 8.52 -33.12 -14.66
CA ARG A 268 8.18 -31.70 -14.69
C ARG A 268 6.70 -31.54 -14.39
N ALA A 269 6.37 -30.59 -13.52
CA ALA A 269 5.01 -30.10 -13.32
C ALA A 269 4.89 -28.73 -13.99
N VAL A 270 3.73 -28.47 -14.60
CA VAL A 270 3.38 -27.18 -15.21
C VAL A 270 2.04 -26.76 -14.63
N PHE A 271 1.96 -25.52 -14.16
CA PHE A 271 0.75 -24.93 -13.62
C PHE A 271 0.33 -23.77 -14.52
N PHE A 272 -0.94 -23.75 -14.93
CA PHE A 272 -1.55 -22.60 -15.57
C PHE A 272 -2.46 -21.93 -14.54
N VAL A 273 -2.20 -20.65 -14.28
CA VAL A 273 -2.96 -19.84 -13.34
C VAL A 273 -3.68 -18.79 -14.16
N ASP A 274 -5.02 -18.84 -14.14
CA ASP A 274 -5.83 -17.89 -14.86
C ASP A 274 -5.60 -16.46 -14.34
N ALA A 275 -5.61 -15.49 -15.26
CA ALA A 275 -5.39 -14.08 -14.99
C ALA A 275 -4.10 -13.74 -14.19
N LEU A 276 -3.05 -14.57 -14.25
CA LEU A 276 -1.75 -14.28 -13.65
C LEU A 276 -0.99 -13.23 -14.48
N ARG A 277 -1.36 -11.96 -14.30
CA ARG A 277 -0.70 -10.82 -14.92
C ARG A 277 0.75 -10.69 -14.44
N TYR A 278 1.57 -9.97 -15.21
CA TYR A 278 3.02 -9.91 -14.98
C TYR A 278 3.43 -9.30 -13.62
N GLU A 279 2.69 -8.32 -13.10
CA GLU A 279 2.89 -7.73 -11.78
C GLU A 279 2.58 -8.72 -10.63
N LEU A 280 1.59 -9.60 -10.82
CA LEU A 280 1.32 -10.71 -9.89
C LEU A 280 2.44 -11.75 -9.96
N ALA A 281 2.93 -12.05 -11.17
CA ALA A 281 4.07 -12.94 -11.36
C ALA A 281 5.36 -12.38 -10.73
N LYS A 282 5.56 -11.05 -10.76
CA LYS A 282 6.64 -10.36 -10.04
C LYS A 282 6.53 -10.55 -8.52
N GLU A 283 5.33 -10.39 -7.96
CA GLU A 283 5.11 -10.61 -6.52
C GLU A 283 5.33 -12.07 -6.13
N LEU A 284 4.85 -13.01 -6.95
CA LEU A 284 5.10 -14.43 -6.74
C LEU A 284 6.59 -14.78 -6.82
N GLU A 285 7.32 -14.23 -7.80
CA GLU A 285 8.77 -14.40 -7.94
C GLU A 285 9.51 -13.97 -6.66
N GLU A 286 9.19 -12.78 -6.15
CA GLU A 286 9.79 -12.23 -4.93
C GLU A 286 9.48 -13.09 -3.69
N ASN A 287 8.22 -13.52 -3.53
CA ASN A 287 7.81 -14.38 -2.43
C ASN A 287 8.51 -15.74 -2.46
N LEU A 288 8.57 -16.39 -3.63
CA LEU A 288 9.26 -17.67 -3.80
C LEU A 288 10.77 -17.55 -3.52
N LYS A 289 11.42 -16.47 -3.96
CA LYS A 289 12.85 -16.23 -3.68
C LYS A 289 13.14 -16.06 -2.20
N ARG A 290 12.22 -15.43 -1.46
CA ARG A 290 12.31 -15.27 0.00
C ARG A 290 12.10 -16.59 0.75
N GLU A 291 11.11 -17.37 0.34
CA GLU A 291 10.75 -18.64 1.00
C GLU A 291 11.70 -19.80 0.63
N PHE A 292 12.25 -19.79 -0.57
CA PHE A 292 13.14 -20.85 -1.08
C PHE A 292 14.46 -20.27 -1.64
N PRO A 293 15.38 -19.80 -0.77
CA PRO A 293 16.62 -19.14 -1.21
C PRO A 293 17.53 -20.02 -2.08
N GLU A 294 17.47 -21.34 -1.89
CA GLU A 294 18.26 -22.33 -2.65
C GLU A 294 17.66 -22.66 -4.04
N ALA A 295 16.44 -22.21 -4.33
CA ALA A 295 15.76 -22.50 -5.59
C ALA A 295 16.19 -21.52 -6.70
N VAL A 296 16.44 -22.06 -7.90
CA VAL A 296 16.67 -21.24 -9.10
C VAL A 296 15.32 -20.75 -9.63
N ILE A 297 15.02 -19.47 -9.40
CA ILE A 297 13.76 -18.83 -9.79
C ILE A 297 14.04 -17.74 -10.83
N SER A 298 13.34 -17.82 -11.96
CA SER A 298 13.44 -16.85 -13.05
C SER A 298 12.05 -16.46 -13.55
N LEU A 299 11.83 -15.17 -13.78
CA LEU A 299 10.60 -14.64 -14.39
C LEU A 299 10.83 -14.26 -15.87
N GLY A 300 9.90 -14.67 -16.73
CA GLY A 300 9.82 -14.23 -18.13
C GLY A 300 8.40 -13.78 -18.48
N ALA A 301 8.28 -12.85 -19.42
CA ALA A 301 6.99 -12.43 -19.97
C ALA A 301 6.61 -13.29 -21.18
N LEU A 302 5.32 -13.56 -21.33
CA LEU A 302 4.72 -14.12 -22.53
C LEU A 302 3.69 -13.14 -23.06
N GLN A 303 3.62 -12.97 -24.37
CA GLN A 303 2.58 -12.17 -24.99
C GLN A 303 1.27 -12.97 -25.02
N GLY A 304 0.23 -12.42 -24.39
CA GLY A 304 -1.11 -12.99 -24.43
C GLY A 304 -1.69 -13.05 -25.84
N ALA A 305 -2.59 -14.00 -26.08
CA ALA A 305 -3.35 -14.05 -27.32
C ALA A 305 -4.26 -12.82 -27.45
N PHE A 306 -4.47 -12.35 -28.68
CA PHE A 306 -5.41 -11.28 -29.01
C PHE A 306 -6.67 -11.86 -29.69
N PRO A 307 -7.88 -11.51 -29.23
CA PRO A 307 -8.19 -10.79 -27.99
C PRO A 307 -7.87 -11.63 -26.75
N SER A 308 -7.60 -10.97 -25.62
CA SER A 308 -7.23 -11.60 -24.34
C SER A 308 -8.44 -12.21 -23.61
N LEU A 309 -9.16 -13.10 -24.29
CA LEU A 309 -10.27 -13.88 -23.72
C LEU A 309 -9.73 -15.17 -23.11
N THR A 310 -10.28 -15.58 -21.97
CA THR A 310 -9.83 -16.79 -21.25
C THR A 310 -9.84 -18.02 -22.16
N ASP A 311 -10.91 -18.26 -22.92
CA ASP A 311 -11.03 -19.45 -23.79
C ASP A 311 -9.95 -19.48 -24.89
N ILE A 312 -9.62 -18.33 -25.46
CA ILE A 312 -8.53 -18.21 -26.45
C ILE A 312 -7.17 -18.38 -25.75
N GLY A 313 -7.03 -17.76 -24.58
CA GLY A 313 -5.79 -17.73 -23.83
C GLY A 313 -5.36 -19.12 -23.35
N MET A 314 -6.29 -19.86 -22.75
CA MET A 314 -6.08 -21.21 -22.24
C MET A 314 -5.86 -22.20 -23.38
N ALA A 315 -6.63 -22.10 -24.46
CA ALA A 315 -6.44 -22.96 -25.63
C ALA A 315 -5.06 -22.74 -26.28
N ALA A 316 -4.50 -21.52 -26.24
CA ALA A 316 -3.15 -21.23 -26.73
C ALA A 316 -2.05 -21.87 -25.88
N LEU A 317 -2.34 -22.18 -24.62
CA LEU A 317 -1.41 -22.81 -23.69
C LEU A 317 -1.51 -24.34 -23.71
N LEU A 318 -2.37 -24.94 -24.54
CA LEU A 318 -2.44 -26.39 -24.65
C LEU A 318 -1.28 -26.96 -25.48
N PRO A 319 -0.75 -28.14 -25.10
CA PRO A 319 0.23 -28.85 -25.90
C PRO A 319 -0.46 -29.50 -27.11
N SER A 320 -0.68 -28.74 -28.18
CA SER A 320 -1.30 -29.24 -29.42
C SER A 320 -1.04 -28.34 -30.65
N GLU A 321 -1.52 -28.80 -31.80
CA GLU A 321 -1.45 -28.16 -33.13
C GLU A 321 -1.95 -26.69 -33.17
N PRO A 322 -1.63 -25.93 -34.25
CA PRO A 322 -1.99 -24.51 -34.37
C PRO A 322 -3.47 -24.25 -34.06
N LEU A 323 -3.72 -23.15 -33.33
CA LEU A 323 -5.06 -22.68 -33.04
C LEU A 323 -5.77 -22.20 -34.32
N SER A 324 -7.03 -22.59 -34.50
CA SER A 324 -7.93 -21.94 -35.44
C SER A 324 -9.01 -21.18 -34.68
N LEU A 325 -9.18 -19.91 -35.00
CA LEU A 325 -10.20 -19.03 -34.43
C LEU A 325 -11.23 -18.72 -35.52
N SER A 326 -12.51 -18.87 -35.21
CA SER A 326 -13.59 -18.36 -36.06
C SER A 326 -14.68 -17.71 -35.21
N VAL A 327 -15.40 -16.75 -35.79
CA VAL A 327 -16.55 -16.11 -35.14
C VAL A 327 -17.80 -16.58 -35.86
N SER A 328 -18.72 -17.21 -35.13
CA SER A 328 -20.02 -17.62 -35.66
C SER A 328 -21.13 -17.10 -34.75
N SER A 329 -22.11 -16.39 -35.32
CA SER A 329 -23.23 -15.81 -34.57
C SER A 329 -22.84 -14.94 -33.36
N GLY A 330 -21.70 -14.25 -33.42
CA GLY A 330 -21.20 -13.40 -32.33
C GLY A 330 -20.48 -14.15 -31.20
N GLN A 331 -20.28 -15.46 -31.33
CA GLN A 331 -19.49 -16.26 -30.39
C GLN A 331 -18.17 -16.74 -31.01
N TRP A 332 -17.12 -16.82 -30.19
CA TRP A 332 -15.81 -17.34 -30.59
C TRP A 332 -15.83 -18.87 -30.59
N ASP A 333 -15.56 -19.49 -31.73
CA ASP A 333 -15.26 -20.92 -31.86
C ASP A 333 -13.73 -21.08 -31.90
N VAL A 334 -13.19 -21.65 -30.83
CA VAL A 334 -11.75 -21.86 -30.62
C VAL A 334 -11.47 -23.36 -30.77
N ARG A 335 -10.55 -23.70 -31.68
CA ARG A 335 -10.14 -25.09 -31.92
C ARG A 335 -8.62 -25.24 -31.87
N SER A 336 -8.15 -26.31 -31.26
CA SER A 336 -6.76 -26.77 -31.36
C SER A 336 -6.75 -28.22 -31.85
N GLY A 337 -6.30 -28.43 -33.09
CA GLY A 337 -6.42 -29.70 -33.79
C GLY A 337 -7.89 -30.17 -33.91
N LYS A 338 -8.19 -31.37 -33.39
CA LYS A 338 -9.55 -31.98 -33.41
C LYS A 338 -10.42 -31.64 -32.19
N LYS A 339 -9.93 -30.84 -31.24
CA LYS A 339 -10.65 -30.50 -30.01
C LYS A 339 -11.27 -29.11 -30.13
N SER A 340 -12.50 -28.94 -29.63
CA SER A 340 -13.26 -27.69 -29.60
C SER A 340 -13.89 -27.48 -28.21
N GLY A 341 -14.10 -26.21 -27.80
CA GLY A 341 -14.77 -25.83 -26.55
C GLY A 341 -13.89 -24.94 -25.65
N ASN A 342 -14.34 -24.72 -24.39
CA ASN A 342 -13.52 -24.12 -23.34
C ASN A 342 -12.42 -25.11 -22.97
N LEU A 343 -11.29 -24.96 -23.64
CA LEU A 343 -10.17 -25.90 -23.66
C LEU A 343 -9.12 -25.57 -22.60
#